data_AF-A0A356IGI4-F1
#
_entry.id   AF-A0A356IGI4-F1
#
_cell.length_a   1.000
_cell.length_b   1.000
_cell.length_c   1.000
_cell.angle_alpha   90.00
_cell.angle_beta   90.00
_cell.angle_gamma   90.00
#
_symmetry.space_group_name_H-M   'P 1'
#
loop_
_entity.id
_entity.type
_entity.pdbx_description
1 polymer ?
#
loop_
_entity_poly.entity_id
_entity_poly.type
_entity_poly.pdbx_seq_one_letter_code
_entity_poly.pdbx_strand_id
1 'polypeptide(L)'
;MVLMAMYRVIWLLTHKDEDTESVDLGDKNIFLALAGLVGIALLLDRLGFVITMGVFLFVTFKIFTESSWLKSALRAAITVIALYVFFEYLIGVTLPMGPLIFL
;
A
#
# COMPACT_ATOMS: atom_id res chain seq x y z
N MET A 1 9.82 14.46 -25.29
CA MET A 1 10.01 12.99 -25.35
C MET A 1 9.83 12.34 -23.98
N VAL A 2 10.53 12.78 -22.94
CA VAL A 2 10.42 12.24 -21.56
C VAL A 2 8.99 12.32 -20.99
N LEU A 3 8.29 13.44 -21.19
CA LEU A 3 6.92 13.63 -20.70
C LEU A 3 5.92 12.60 -21.28
N MET A 4 6.08 12.25 -22.56
CA MET A 4 5.21 11.31 -23.25
C MET A 4 5.53 9.86 -22.85
N ALA A 5 6.79 9.57 -22.54
CA ALA A 5 7.19 8.29 -21.96
C ALA A 5 6.60 8.12 -20.54
N MET A 6 6.65 9.17 -19.71
CA MET A 6 6.02 9.16 -18.38
C MET A 6 4.51 8.92 -18.47
N TYR A 7 3.82 9.64 -19.35
CA TYR A 7 2.37 9.47 -19.52
C TYR A 7 2.01 8.05 -19.97
N ARG A 8 2.79 7.46 -20.89
CA ARG A 8 2.57 6.09 -21.35
C ARG A 8 2.83 5.06 -20.26
N VAL A 9 3.86 5.24 -19.44
CA VAL A 9 4.15 4.33 -18.32
C VAL A 9 3.05 4.41 -17.26
N ILE A 10 2.58 5.62 -16.93
CA ILE A 10 1.45 5.83 -16.01
C ILE A 10 0.20 5.15 -16.56
N TRP A 11 -0.12 5.37 -17.83
CA TRP A 11 -1.28 4.77 -18.50
C TRP A 11 -1.23 3.24 -18.55
N LEU A 12 -0.04 2.67 -18.77
CA LEU A 12 0.15 1.21 -18.86
C LEU A 12 0.15 0.52 -17.49
N LEU A 13 0.52 1.24 -16.43
CA LEU A 13 0.40 0.79 -15.04
C LEU A 13 -1.05 0.89 -14.53
N THR A 14 -1.85 1.83 -15.03
CA THR A 14 -3.27 1.94 -14.68
C THR A 14 -4.20 1.07 -15.51
N HIS A 15 -3.85 0.69 -16.76
CA HIS A 15 -4.70 -0.15 -17.63
C HIS A 15 -4.51 -1.67 -17.45
N LYS A 16 -3.71 -2.11 -16.50
CA LYS A 16 -3.48 -3.55 -16.29
C LYS A 16 -4.60 -4.16 -15.46
N ASP A 17 -5.55 -4.73 -16.19
CA ASP A 17 -6.58 -5.68 -15.76
C ASP A 17 -7.43 -5.19 -14.58
N GLU A 18 -8.40 -4.33 -14.91
CA GLU A 18 -9.62 -4.15 -14.14
C GLU A 18 -10.48 -5.42 -14.25
N ASP A 19 -9.98 -6.54 -13.73
CA ASP A 19 -10.85 -7.60 -13.21
C ASP A 19 -11.51 -7.01 -11.97
N THR A 20 -12.49 -6.12 -12.21
CA THR A 20 -13.26 -5.46 -11.17
C THR A 20 -14.24 -6.48 -10.63
N GLU A 21 -13.71 -7.43 -9.86
CA GLU A 21 -14.52 -8.26 -9.00
C GLU A 21 -15.27 -7.31 -8.08
N SER A 22 -16.58 -7.22 -8.28
CA SER A 22 -17.47 -6.35 -7.53
C SER A 22 -17.36 -6.73 -6.06
N VAL A 23 -16.67 -5.90 -5.28
CA VAL A 23 -16.53 -6.08 -3.83
C VAL A 23 -17.92 -5.91 -3.20
N ASP A 24 -18.52 -7.03 -2.79
CA ASP A 24 -19.82 -7.03 -2.11
C ASP A 24 -19.69 -6.37 -0.74
N LEU A 25 -20.49 -5.33 -0.48
CA LEU A 25 -20.42 -4.53 0.74
C LEU A 25 -20.75 -5.31 2.03
N GLY A 26 -21.36 -6.50 1.90
CA GLY A 26 -21.64 -7.42 3.00
C GLY A 26 -20.48 -8.39 3.30
N ASP A 27 -19.38 -8.31 2.56
CA ASP A 27 -18.33 -9.30 2.65
C ASP A 27 -17.46 -9.12 3.91
N LYS A 28 -17.12 -10.24 4.55
CA LYS A 28 -16.36 -10.26 5.83
C LYS A 28 -15.00 -9.56 5.68
N ASN A 29 -14.47 -9.55 4.46
CA ASN A 29 -13.22 -8.92 4.09
C ASN A 29 -13.24 -7.39 4.29
N ILE A 30 -14.39 -6.73 4.16
CA ILE A 30 -14.52 -5.29 4.40
C ILE A 30 -14.41 -4.97 5.88
N PHE A 31 -15.08 -5.74 6.74
CA PHE A 31 -14.92 -5.61 8.20
C PHE A 31 -13.48 -5.84 8.63
N LEU A 32 -12.78 -6.78 7.97
CA LEU A 32 -11.37 -7.02 8.22
C LEU A 32 -10.49 -5.84 7.79
N ALA A 33 -10.77 -5.23 6.64
CA ALA A 33 -10.09 -4.03 6.18
C ALA A 33 -10.32 -2.83 7.12
N LEU A 34 -11.55 -2.64 7.59
CA LEU A 34 -11.90 -1.60 8.58
C LEU A 34 -11.20 -1.82 9.92
N ALA A 35 -11.21 -3.05 10.43
CA ALA A 35 -10.47 -3.42 11.64
C ALA A 35 -8.96 -3.21 11.45
N GLY A 36 -8.45 -3.55 10.26
CA GLY A 36 -7.07 -3.27 9.85
C GLY A 36 -6.75 -1.78 9.87
N LEU A 37 -7.68 -0.92 9.42
CA LEU A 37 -7.53 0.53 9.43
C LEU A 37 -7.40 1.10 10.85
N VAL A 38 -8.22 0.60 11.78
CA VAL A 38 -8.10 0.96 13.20
C VAL A 38 -6.80 0.44 13.79
N GLY A 39 -6.42 -0.78 13.44
CA GLY A 39 -5.15 -1.39 13.85
C GLY A 39 -3.95 -0.54 13.41
N ILE A 40 -3.87 -0.17 12.13
CA ILE A 40 -2.76 0.65 11.65
C ILE A 40 -2.69 2.00 12.37
N ALA A 41 -3.82 2.65 12.65
CA ALA A 41 -3.81 3.95 13.32
C ALA A 41 -3.16 3.87 14.72
N LEU A 42 -3.39 2.77 15.43
CA LEU A 42 -2.80 2.53 16.76
C LEU A 42 -1.34 2.09 16.69
N LEU A 43 -0.97 1.31 15.66
CA LEU A 43 0.39 0.80 15.49
C LEU A 43 1.32 1.80 14.79
N LEU A 44 0.79 2.80 14.08
CA LEU A 44 1.58 3.75 13.28
C LEU A 44 2.64 4.46 14.12
N ASP A 45 2.26 4.99 15.29
CA ASP A 45 3.18 5.65 16.20
C ASP A 45 4.19 4.68 16.85
N ARG A 46 3.84 3.40 16.93
CA ARG A 46 4.63 2.36 17.62
C ARG A 46 5.58 1.60 16.72
N LEU A 47 5.25 1.41 15.45
CA LEU A 47 6.03 0.62 14.49
C LEU A 47 6.53 1.44 13.30
N GLY A 48 5.96 2.61 13.07
CA GLY A 48 6.25 3.45 11.92
C GLY A 48 5.45 3.09 10.67
N PHE A 49 5.46 4.01 9.71
CA PHE A 49 4.72 3.98 8.46
C PHE A 49 5.10 2.77 7.60
N VAL A 50 6.40 2.53 7.41
CA VAL A 50 6.87 1.50 6.46
C VAL A 50 6.39 0.11 6.86
N ILE A 51 6.53 -0.26 8.13
CA ILE A 51 6.11 -1.56 8.62
C ILE A 51 4.58 -1.65 8.65
N THR A 52 3.94 -0.65 9.24
CA THR A 52 2.49 -0.67 9.47
C THR A 52 1.72 -0.70 8.15
N MET A 53 2.05 0.19 7.20
CA MET A 53 1.43 0.18 5.88
C MET A 53 1.89 -0.99 5.02
N GLY A 54 3.11 -1.49 5.20
CA GLY A 54 3.61 -2.67 4.47
C GLY A 54 2.79 -3.89 4.78
N VAL A 55 2.56 -4.16 6.07
CA VAL A 55 1.71 -5.27 6.52
C VAL A 55 0.28 -5.07 6.06
N PHE A 56 -0.28 -3.86 6.21
CA PHE A 56 -1.65 -3.57 5.81
C PHE A 56 -1.88 -3.76 4.30
N LEU A 57 -1.01 -3.20 3.45
CA LEU A 57 -1.11 -3.35 2.01
C LEU A 57 -0.87 -4.80 1.57
N PHE A 58 0.05 -5.50 2.23
CA PHE A 58 0.27 -6.92 1.95
C PHE A 58 -0.98 -7.75 2.23
N VAL A 59 -1.58 -7.57 3.41
CA VAL A 59 -2.80 -8.27 3.82
C VAL A 59 -3.95 -7.90 2.89
N THR A 60 -4.11 -6.62 2.57
CA THR A 60 -5.13 -6.14 1.63
C THR A 60 -4.95 -6.76 0.24
N PHE A 61 -3.76 -6.70 -0.35
CA PHE A 61 -3.50 -7.34 -1.65
C PHE A 61 -3.61 -8.86 -1.61
N LYS A 62 -3.42 -9.50 -0.46
CA LYS A 62 -3.62 -10.95 -0.33
C LYS A 62 -5.09 -11.33 -0.28
N ILE A 63 -5.93 -10.48 0.33
CA ILE A 63 -7.37 -10.71 0.47
C ILE A 63 -8.11 -10.33 -0.81
N PHE A 64 -7.81 -9.16 -1.37
CA PHE A 64 -8.54 -8.58 -2.50
C PHE A 64 -7.95 -8.92 -3.87
N THR A 65 -6.80 -9.57 -3.93
CA THR A 65 -6.26 -10.08 -5.20
C THR A 65 -5.96 -11.55 -5.06
N GLU A 66 -6.43 -12.36 -6.00
CA GLU A 66 -6.04 -13.78 -6.16
C GLU A 66 -4.57 -13.94 -6.63
N SER A 67 -3.66 -13.08 -6.15
CA SER A 67 -2.25 -13.16 -6.48
C SER A 67 -1.50 -14.13 -5.56
N SER A 68 -0.41 -14.66 -6.11
CA SER A 68 0.58 -15.39 -5.33
C SER A 68 1.13 -14.50 -4.21
N TRP A 69 1.34 -15.08 -3.03
CA TRP A 69 1.87 -14.40 -1.83
C TRP A 69 3.10 -13.54 -2.14
N LEU A 70 3.99 -14.04 -2.99
CA LEU A 70 5.21 -13.34 -3.37
C LEU A 70 4.93 -12.08 -4.20
N LYS A 71 3.93 -12.13 -5.09
CA LYS A 71 3.49 -10.98 -5.89
C LYS A 71 2.81 -9.93 -5.01
N SER A 72 1.97 -10.34 -4.06
CA SER A 72 1.33 -9.41 -3.11
C SER A 72 2.38 -8.74 -2.20
N ALA A 73 3.37 -9.48 -1.71
CA ALA A 73 4.46 -8.93 -0.90
C ALA A 73 5.30 -7.92 -1.69
N LEU A 74 5.67 -8.26 -2.92
CA LEU A 74 6.46 -7.37 -3.78
C LEU A 74 5.69 -6.09 -4.13
N ARG A 75 4.39 -6.20 -4.45
CA ARG A 75 3.52 -5.05 -4.71
C ARG A 75 3.43 -4.15 -3.48
N ALA A 76 3.16 -4.73 -2.31
CA ALA A 76 3.08 -3.97 -1.06
C ALA A 76 4.39 -3.24 -0.75
N ALA A 77 5.53 -3.92 -0.87
CA ALA A 77 6.84 -3.32 -0.65
C ALA A 77 7.11 -2.14 -1.59
N ILE A 78 6.88 -2.32 -2.90
CA ILE A 78 7.06 -1.25 -3.90
C ILE A 78 6.12 -0.07 -3.60
N THR A 79 4.85 -0.33 -3.31
CA THR A 79 3.87 0.72 -3.02
C THR A 79 4.23 1.51 -1.76
N VAL A 80 4.63 0.84 -0.67
CA VAL A 80 5.02 1.53 0.56
C VAL A 80 6.25 2.40 0.36
N ILE A 81 7.28 1.87 -0.32
CA ILE A 81 8.49 2.65 -0.60
C ILE A 81 8.16 3.86 -1.47
N ALA A 82 7.33 3.67 -2.50
CA ALA A 82 6.89 4.77 -3.37
C ALA A 82 6.12 5.85 -2.58
N LEU A 83 5.18 5.45 -1.71
CA LEU A 83 4.44 6.37 -0.86
C LEU A 83 5.36 7.10 0.12
N TYR A 84 6.25 6.37 0.78
CA TYR A 84 7.22 6.93 1.71
C TYR A 84 8.07 8.01 1.03
N VAL A 85 8.65 7.69 -0.14
CA VAL A 85 9.44 8.67 -0.91
C VAL A 85 8.59 9.86 -1.35
N PHE A 86 7.35 9.61 -1.79
CA PHE A 86 6.43 10.65 -2.22
C PHE A 86 6.10 11.64 -1.09
N PHE A 87 5.76 11.13 0.10
CA PHE A 87 5.44 11.98 1.24
C PHE A 87 6.67 12.69 1.79
N GLU A 88 7.79 12.00 1.93
CA GLU A 88 8.99 12.57 2.54
C GLU A 88 9.71 13.56 1.63
N TYR A 89 9.93 13.21 0.36
CA TYR A 89 10.74 14.03 -0.55
C TYR A 89 9.94 14.96 -1.45
N LEU A 90 8.72 14.56 -1.84
CA LEU A 90 7.89 15.36 -2.75
C LEU A 90 7.01 16.35 -2.01
N ILE A 91 6.39 15.91 -0.91
CA ILE A 91 5.49 16.76 -0.10
C ILE A 91 6.24 17.39 1.09
N GLY A 92 7.32 16.77 1.56
CA GLY A 92 8.08 17.27 2.72
C GLY A 92 7.41 16.93 4.06
N VAL A 93 6.56 15.90 4.11
CA VAL A 93 5.90 15.43 5.34
C VAL A 93 6.76 14.36 5.97
N THR A 94 7.13 14.57 7.24
CA THR A 94 7.82 13.54 8.02
C THR A 94 6.84 12.45 8.43
N LEU A 95 7.07 11.24 7.95
CA LEU A 95 6.29 10.07 8.34
C LEU A 95 6.92 9.44 9.59
N PRO A 96 6.10 8.88 10.51
CA PRO A 96 6.63 8.17 11.66
C PRO A 96 7.49 7.00 11.18
N MET A 97 8.79 7.02 11.47
CA MET A 97 9.68 5.90 11.10
C MET A 97 9.63 4.75 12.12
N GLY A 98 8.97 4.96 13.27
CA GLY A 98 8.90 3.98 14.35
C GLY A 98 10.21 3.86 15.14
N PRO A 99 10.25 3.00 16.17
CA PRO A 99 11.36 2.88 17.12
C PRO A 99 12.60 2.19 16.53
N LEU A 100 12.56 1.66 15.30
CA LEU A 100 13.68 0.96 14.68
C LEU A 100 14.83 1.88 14.20
N ILE A 101 14.72 3.19 14.40
CA ILE A 101 15.84 4.13 14.18
C ILE A 101 16.72 4.29 15.42
N PHE A 102 16.25 3.88 16.60
CA PHE A 102 16.98 4.03 17.87
C PHE A 102 17.72 2.77 18.32
N LEU A 103 17.86 1.75 17.47
CA LEU A 103 18.54 0.49 17.77
C LEU A 103 19.75 0.27 16.86
#